data_AF-A0AAV6BC96-F1
#
_entry.id   AF-A0AAV6BC96-F1
#
_cell.length_a   1.000
_cell.length_b   1.000
_cell.length_c   1.000
_cell.angle_alpha   90.00
_cell.angle_beta   90.00
_cell.angle_gamma   90.00
#
_symmetry.space_group_name_H-M   'P 1'
#
loop_
_entity.id
_entity.type
_entity.pdbx_description
1 polymer ?
#
loop_
_entity_poly.entity_id
_entity_poly.type
_entity_poly.pdbx_seq_one_letter_code
_entity_poly.pdbx_strand_id
1 'polypeptide(L)' 'MPGGIAVPAEIAFPEKLPKTRSGKIMRRLLKAQELGKDVGDISTLEK' A
#
# COMPACT_ATOMS: atom_id res chain seq x y z
N MET A 1 -6.81 -27.32 9.94
CA MET A 1 -5.63 -26.70 10.55
C MET A 1 -5.81 -25.21 10.43
N PRO A 2 -6.10 -24.45 11.50
CA PRO A 2 -6.23 -23.01 11.34
C PRO A 2 -4.84 -22.47 11.05
N GLY A 3 -4.68 -21.86 9.88
CA GLY A 3 -3.45 -21.17 9.48
C GLY A 3 -3.07 -20.14 10.53
N GLY A 4 -1.77 -19.93 10.70
CA GLY A 4 -1.23 -19.01 11.71
C GLY A 4 -1.92 -17.64 11.68
N ILE A 5 -1.99 -16.99 12.84
CA ILE A 5 -2.72 -15.73 13.07
C ILE A 5 -2.32 -14.60 12.10
N ALA A 6 -1.16 -14.71 11.43
CA ALA A 6 -0.61 -13.72 10.53
C ALA A 6 -0.29 -14.26 9.12
N VAL A 7 -1.05 -15.24 8.61
CA VAL A 7 -0.91 -15.67 7.21
C VAL A 7 -1.58 -14.63 6.30
N PRO A 8 -0.85 -14.02 5.35
CA PRO A 8 -1.45 -13.09 4.39
C PRO A 8 -2.42 -13.85 3.47
N ALA A 9 -3.58 -13.25 3.21
CA ALA A 9 -4.55 -13.81 2.27
C ALA A 9 -4.01 -13.79 0.82
N GLU A 10 -3.33 -12.69 0.44
CA GLU A 10 -2.80 -12.46 -0.89
C GLU A 10 -1.47 -11.68 -0.82
N ILE A 11 -0.63 -11.83 -1.85
CA ILE A 11 0.66 -11.13 -1.99
C ILE A 11 0.78 -10.62 -3.42
N ALA A 12 1.01 -9.31 -3.57
CA ALA A 12 1.22 -8.66 -4.87
C ALA A 12 2.67 -8.14 -4.99
N PHE A 13 3.22 -8.22 -6.21
CA PHE A 13 4.57 -7.74 -6.55
C PHE A 13 4.49 -6.62 -7.59
N PRO A 14 4.17 -5.38 -7.19
CA PRO A 14 4.13 -4.24 -8.12
C PRO A 14 5.55 -3.86 -8.56
N GLU A 15 5.69 -3.31 -9.77
CA GLU A 15 6.98 -2.83 -10.29
C GLU A 15 7.57 -1.70 -9.44
N LYS A 16 6.70 -0.85 -8.86
CA LYS A 16 7.09 0.27 -7.99
C LYS A 16 6.13 0.43 -6.83
N LEU A 17 6.69 0.75 -5.66
CA LEU A 17 5.91 1.12 -4.48
C LEU A 17 5.71 2.65 -4.46
N PRO A 18 4.51 3.13 -4.08
CA PRO A 18 4.24 4.54 -3.92
C PRO A 18 5.10 5.10 -2.78
N LYS A 19 5.91 6.10 -3.08
CA LYS A 19 6.81 6.75 -2.12
C LYS A 19 6.61 8.26 -2.11
N THR A 20 6.89 8.87 -0.96
CA THR A 20 6.99 10.32 -0.84
C THR A 20 8.26 10.83 -1.53
N ARG A 21 8.37 12.14 -1.78
CA ARG A 21 9.62 12.80 -2.22
C ARG A 21 10.83 12.59 -1.28
N SER A 22 10.58 12.14 -0.04
CA SER A 22 11.61 11.75 0.93
C SER A 22 11.90 10.25 0.95
N GLY A 23 11.33 9.47 0.02
CA GLY A 23 11.54 8.04 -0.14
C GLY A 23 10.72 7.14 0.78
N LYS A 24 9.83 7.69 1.62
CA LYS A 24 9.02 6.88 2.56
C LYS A 24 7.86 6.21 1.82
N ILE A 25 7.64 4.93 2.07
CA ILE A 25 6.52 4.18 1.49
C ILE A 25 5.18 4.72 2.03
N MET A 26 4.27 5.07 1.13
CA MET A 26 2.98 5.64 1.47
C MET A 26 1.93 4.55 1.72
N ARG A 27 2.06 3.80 2.82
CA ARG A 27 1.19 2.65 3.15
C ARG A 27 -0.31 2.96 3.20
N ARG A 28 -0.69 4.19 3.54
CA ARG A 28 -2.10 4.62 3.55
C ARG A 28 -2.73 4.56 2.15
N LEU A 29 -1.95 4.87 1.11
CA LEU A 29 -2.40 4.85 -0.27
C LEU A 29 -2.64 3.41 -0.71
N LEU A 30 -1.69 2.52 -0.42
CA LEU A 30 -1.84 1.08 -0.65
C LEU A 30 -3.10 0.55 0.05
N LYS A 31 -3.31 0.90 1.33
CA LYS A 31 -4.52 0.51 2.07
C LYS A 31 -5.81 1.05 1.44
N ALA A 32 -5.81 2.28 0.94
CA ALA A 32 -6.98 2.86 0.29
C ALA A 32 -7.29 2.17 -1.03
N GLN A 33 -6.27 1.83 -1.83
CA GLN A 33 -6.42 1.08 -3.08
C GLN A 33 -7.01 -0.32 -2.83
N GLU A 34 -6.45 -1.09 -1.90
CA GLU A 34 -6.95 -2.43 -1.55
C GLU A 34 -8.39 -2.40 -1.01
N LEU A 35 -8.76 -1.33 -0.30
CA LEU A 35 -10.10 -1.17 0.26
C LEU A 35 -11.09 -0.47 -0.68
N GLY A 36 -10.67 -0.06 -1.88
CA GLY A 36 -11.49 0.74 -2.81
C GLY A 36 -11.97 2.08 -2.23
N LYS A 37 -11.20 2.67 -1.30
CA LYS A 37 -11.50 3.94 -0.63
C LYS A 37 -10.77 5.10 -1.28
N ASP A 38 -11.23 6.32 -1.01
CA ASP A 38 -10.55 7.53 -1.44
C ASP A 38 -9.12 7.58 -0.88
N VAL A 39 -8.16 7.85 -1.78
CA VAL A 39 -6.72 7.93 -1.49
C VAL A 39 -6.36 9.25 -0.81
N GLY A 40 -7.24 10.26 -0.88
CA GLY A 40 -6.99 11.60 -0.34
C GLY A 40 -5.86 12.32 -1.07
N ASP A 41 -5.25 13.34 -0.43
CA ASP A 41 -4.19 14.14 -1.05
C ASP A 41 -2.91 13.32 -1.29
N ILE A 42 -2.41 13.28 -2.53
CA ILE A 42 -1.18 12.58 -2.94
C ILE A 42 -0.10 13.55 -3.46
N SER A 43 -0.21 14.84 -3.18
CA SER A 43 0.72 15.89 -3.63
C SER A 43 2.21 15.64 -3.29
N THR A 44 2.47 14.87 -2.23
CA THR A 44 3.80 14.49 -1.75
C THR A 44 4.39 13.26 -2.45
N LEU A 45 3.64 12.61 -3.36
CA LEU A 45 4.12 11.48 -4.13
C LEU A 45 5.26 11.92 -5.06
N GLU A 46 6.28 11.07 -5.13
CA GLU A 46 7.29 11.07 -6.18
C GLU A 46 6.62 10.78 -7.53
N LYS A 47 6.95 11.53 -8.59
CA LYS A 47 6.50 11.25 -9.95
C LYS A 47 7.35 10.14 -10.58
#